data_AF-A0A932H5M5-F1
#
_entry.id   AF-A0A932H5M5-F1
#
_cell.length_a   1.000
_cell.length_b   1.000
_cell.length_c   1.000
_cell.angle_alpha   90.00
_cell.angle_beta   90.00
_cell.angle_gamma   90.00
#
_symmetry.space_group_name_H-M   'P 1'
#
loop_
_entity.id
_entity.type
_entity.pdbx_description
1 polymer ?
#
loop_
_entity_poly.entity_id
_entity_poly.type
_entity_poly.pdbx_seq_one_letter_code
_entity_poly.pdbx_strand_id
1 'polypeptide(L)'
;MIRLQIVERHGVGLYRTLIKAMRSGELRTFIATRRGKKVTHRNPGYSGWINWSFAGGVISCEILSPRKPGTEWRLLSALVGRLADKYADQVHSISIQFPDAPRAKGTTKRRRRPRR
;
A
#
# COMPACT_ATOMS: atom_id res chain seq x y z
N MET A 1 8.94 1.62 0.83
CA MET A 1 7.68 0.96 1.22
C MET A 1 6.71 2.02 1.69
N ILE A 2 5.52 2.09 1.11
CA ILE A 2 4.49 3.06 1.53
C ILE A 2 3.52 2.32 2.45
N ARG A 3 3.18 2.92 3.59
CA ARG A 3 2.16 2.41 4.51
C ARG A 3 0.88 3.22 4.37
N LEU A 4 -0.24 2.54 4.46
CA LEU A 4 -1.57 3.09 4.31
C LEU A 4 -2.44 2.54 5.44
N GLN A 5 -3.21 3.40 6.10
CA GLN A 5 -4.22 3.00 7.08
C GLN A 5 -5.56 3.55 6.63
N ILE A 6 -6.55 2.67 6.52
CA ILE A 6 -7.92 3.03 6.16
C ILE A 6 -8.78 2.78 7.40
N VAL A 7 -9.43 3.82 7.90
CA VAL A 7 -10.37 3.72 9.00
C VAL A 7 -11.76 3.57 8.39
N GLU A 8 -12.44 2.47 8.70
CA GLU A 8 -13.80 2.25 8.25
C GLU A 8 -14.80 3.02 9.13
N ARG A 9 -15.95 3.40 8.56
CA ARG A 9 -17.06 3.89 9.38
C ARG A 9 -17.61 2.75 10.24
N HIS A 10 -18.09 3.10 11.43
CA HIS A 10 -18.44 2.11 12.44
C HIS A 10 -19.42 1.05 11.92
N GLY A 11 -19.05 -0.22 12.03
CA GLY A 11 -19.92 -1.36 11.71
C GLY A 11 -20.11 -1.70 10.22
N VAL A 12 -19.48 -1.00 9.27
CA VAL A 12 -19.68 -1.26 7.84
C VAL A 12 -18.94 -2.50 7.31
N GLY A 13 -17.92 -2.98 8.03
CA GLY A 13 -17.19 -4.20 7.67
C GLY A 13 -16.49 -4.12 6.31
N LEU A 14 -15.94 -2.94 5.99
CA LEU A 14 -15.30 -2.58 4.72
C LEU A 14 -14.24 -3.61 4.31
N TYR A 15 -13.45 -4.13 5.25
CA TYR A 15 -12.44 -5.15 4.95
C TYR A 15 -13.05 -6.38 4.26
N ARG A 16 -14.15 -6.92 4.81
CA ARG A 16 -14.81 -8.10 4.25
C ARG A 16 -15.44 -7.77 2.90
N THR A 17 -16.04 -6.58 2.77
CA THR A 17 -16.61 -6.08 1.52
C THR A 17 -15.57 -6.00 0.41
N LEU A 18 -14.41 -5.40 0.69
CA LEU A 18 -13.32 -5.28 -0.28
C LEU A 18 -12.77 -6.64 -0.72
N ILE A 19 -12.53 -7.55 0.24
CA ILE A 19 -12.07 -8.91 -0.10
C ILE A 19 -13.13 -9.67 -0.93
N LYS A 20 -14.42 -9.53 -0.59
CA LYS A 20 -15.51 -10.14 -1.35
C LYS A 20 -15.58 -9.55 -2.76
N ALA A 21 -15.51 -8.23 -2.91
CA ALA A 21 -15.55 -7.54 -4.19
C ALA A 21 -14.34 -7.88 -5.10
N MET A 22 -13.16 -8.12 -4.53
CA MET A 22 -12.00 -8.62 -5.30
C MET A 22 -12.19 -10.06 -5.77
N ARG A 23 -12.86 -10.91 -4.95
CA ARG A 23 -13.12 -12.32 -5.32
C ARG A 23 -14.29 -12.47 -6.30
N SER A 24 -15.33 -11.65 -6.17
CA SER A 24 -16.50 -11.66 -7.06
C SER A 24 -16.19 -11.02 -8.42
N GLY A 25 -15.03 -10.37 -8.57
CA GLY A 25 -14.70 -9.66 -9.80
C GLY A 25 -15.47 -8.35 -9.95
N GLU A 26 -15.93 -7.75 -8.87
CA GLU A 26 -16.43 -6.38 -8.87
C GLU A 26 -15.27 -5.38 -8.89
N LEU A 27 -14.20 -5.70 -8.16
CA LEU A 27 -12.90 -5.02 -8.19
C LEU A 27 -11.95 -5.73 -9.18
N ARG A 28 -12.33 -5.84 -10.46
CA ARG A 28 -11.57 -6.58 -11.51
C ARG A 28 -10.10 -6.18 -11.67
N THR A 29 -9.74 -4.99 -11.22
CA THR A 29 -8.40 -4.43 -11.28
C THR A 29 -7.46 -5.02 -10.23
N PHE A 30 -8.01 -5.55 -9.13
CA PHE A 30 -7.25 -6.10 -8.01
C PHE A 30 -7.52 -7.58 -7.84
N ILE A 31 -6.47 -8.34 -7.53
CA ILE A 31 -6.51 -9.77 -7.29
C ILE A 31 -6.09 -9.99 -5.84
N ALA A 32 -6.98 -10.58 -5.05
CA ALA A 32 -6.72 -10.95 -3.67
C ALA A 32 -6.21 -12.40 -3.59
N THR A 33 -5.02 -12.59 -3.05
CA THR A 33 -4.38 -13.89 -2.80
C THR A 33 -4.10 -14.07 -1.29
N ARG A 34 -3.67 -15.27 -0.87
CA ARG A 34 -3.42 -15.61 0.55
C ARG A 34 -4.59 -15.22 1.48
N ARG A 35 -5.80 -15.68 1.15
CA ARG A 35 -7.05 -15.37 1.88
C ARG A 35 -7.39 -13.88 1.97
N GLY A 36 -6.84 -13.04 1.10
CA GLY A 36 -7.06 -11.58 1.11
C GLY A 36 -5.94 -10.78 1.76
N LYS A 37 -4.93 -11.44 2.35
CA LYS A 37 -3.80 -10.77 2.99
C LYS A 37 -2.81 -10.18 1.99
N LYS A 38 -2.87 -10.59 0.72
CA LYS A 38 -1.97 -10.09 -0.33
C LYS A 38 -2.78 -9.70 -1.55
N VAL A 39 -2.79 -8.42 -1.88
CA VAL A 39 -3.50 -7.87 -3.03
C VAL A 39 -2.50 -7.42 -4.09
N THR A 40 -2.73 -7.83 -5.34
CA THR A 40 -1.92 -7.44 -6.50
C THR A 40 -2.80 -6.79 -7.55
N HIS A 41 -2.24 -5.89 -8.35
CA HIS A 41 -2.97 -5.34 -9.48
C HIS A 41 -2.88 -6.29 -10.69
N ARG A 42 -3.96 -6.39 -11.48
CA ARG A 42 -4.04 -7.33 -12.61
C ARG A 42 -3.16 -6.92 -13.79
N ASN A 43 -2.94 -5.62 -13.98
CA ASN A 43 -2.05 -5.12 -15.04
C ASN A 43 -0.58 -5.31 -14.63
N PRO A 44 0.24 -6.03 -15.42
CA PRO A 44 1.65 -6.29 -15.12
C PRO A 44 2.53 -5.03 -15.08
N GLY A 45 2.07 -3.92 -15.64
CA GLY A 45 2.72 -2.60 -15.51
C GLY A 45 2.71 -2.02 -14.09
N TYR A 46 1.92 -2.62 -13.20
CA TYR A 46 1.85 -2.31 -11.76
C TYR A 46 2.63 -3.39 -11.01
N SER A 47 3.94 -3.25 -10.97
CA SER A 47 4.80 -4.13 -10.18
C SER A 47 4.59 -3.90 -8.69
N GLY A 48 4.48 -4.99 -7.93
CA GLY A 48 4.39 -4.95 -6.48
C GLY A 48 3.17 -5.69 -5.93
N TRP A 49 2.97 -5.59 -4.63
CA TRP A 49 1.80 -6.09 -3.93
C TRP A 49 1.51 -5.26 -2.70
N ILE A 50 0.29 -5.38 -2.21
CA ILE A 50 -0.22 -4.75 -1.01
C ILE A 50 -0.46 -5.84 0.01
N ASN A 51 0.21 -5.80 1.15
CA ASN A 51 -0.13 -6.64 2.29
C ASN A 51 -1.28 -5.99 3.06
N TRP A 52 -2.31 -6.77 3.39
CA TRP A 52 -3.48 -6.30 4.12
C TRP A 52 -3.54 -6.97 5.48
N SER A 53 -3.78 -6.16 6.50
CA SER A 53 -4.18 -6.59 7.83
C SER A 53 -5.35 -5.76 8.31
N PHE A 54 -6.16 -6.33 9.20
CA PHE A 54 -7.34 -5.69 9.76
C PHE A 54 -7.35 -5.89 11.27
N ALA A 55 -7.50 -4.81 12.01
CA ALA A 55 -7.63 -4.82 13.47
C ALA A 55 -8.51 -3.65 13.91
N GLY A 56 -9.57 -3.94 14.67
CA GLY A 56 -10.38 -2.91 15.34
C GLY A 56 -10.96 -1.83 14.42
N GLY A 57 -11.46 -2.19 13.23
CA GLY A 57 -12.02 -1.22 12.28
C GLY A 57 -10.97 -0.47 11.43
N VAL A 58 -9.69 -0.76 11.62
CA VAL A 58 -8.60 -0.18 10.83
C VAL A 58 -8.02 -1.24 9.89
N ILE A 59 -8.04 -0.95 8.59
CA ILE A 59 -7.36 -1.74 7.57
C ILE A 59 -5.97 -1.15 7.38
N SER A 60 -4.95 -1.90 7.77
CA SER A 60 -3.56 -1.55 7.54
C SER A 60 -3.06 -2.21 6.26
N CYS A 61 -2.46 -1.40 5.40
CA CYS A 61 -2.03 -1.74 4.06
C CYS A 61 -0.55 -1.39 3.89
N GLU A 62 0.28 -2.36 3.53
CA GLU A 62 1.70 -2.12 3.22
C GLU A 62 1.97 -2.36 1.74
N ILE A 63 2.39 -1.32 1.03
CA ILE A 63 2.65 -1.35 -0.41
C ILE A 63 4.15 -1.52 -0.66
N LEU A 64 4.48 -2.61 -1.36
CA LEU A 64 5.84 -3.04 -1.67
C LEU A 64 6.01 -3.18 -3.19
N SER A 65 7.03 -2.55 -3.77
CA SER A 65 7.46 -2.80 -5.14
C SER A 65 8.97 -3.09 -5.23
N PRO A 66 9.41 -4.29 -4.80
CA PRO A 66 10.83 -4.61 -4.73
C PRO A 66 11.52 -4.66 -6.11
N ARG A 67 10.78 -4.91 -7.19
CA ARG A 67 11.33 -5.01 -8.55
C ARG A 67 11.50 -3.66 -9.24
N LYS A 68 10.66 -2.67 -8.93
CA LYS A 68 10.72 -1.33 -9.51
C LYS A 68 10.38 -0.28 -8.44
N PRO A 69 11.37 0.14 -7.64
CA PRO A 69 11.17 1.20 -6.65
C PRO A 69 10.60 2.46 -7.32
N GLY A 70 9.64 3.12 -6.67
CA GLY A 70 8.92 4.30 -7.19
C GLY A 70 7.58 3.96 -7.86
N THR A 71 7.34 2.70 -8.22
CA THR A 71 6.04 2.27 -8.79
C THR A 71 4.97 2.00 -7.74
N GLU A 72 5.34 1.97 -6.45
CA GLU A 72 4.40 1.83 -5.33
C GLU A 72 3.30 2.89 -5.37
N TRP A 73 3.63 4.11 -5.81
CA TRP A 73 2.68 5.21 -5.93
C TRP A 73 1.53 4.89 -6.89
N ARG A 74 1.79 4.12 -7.95
CA ARG A 74 0.74 3.72 -8.92
C ARG A 74 -0.24 2.75 -8.31
N LEU A 75 0.23 1.81 -7.49
CA LEU A 75 -0.64 0.89 -6.74
C LEU A 75 -1.46 1.64 -5.69
N LEU A 76 -0.83 2.59 -5.00
CA LEU A 76 -1.50 3.43 -4.02
C LEU A 76 -2.60 4.28 -4.68
N SER A 77 -2.28 5.02 -5.74
CA SER A 77 -3.23 5.91 -6.41
C SER A 77 -4.42 5.15 -6.99
N ALA A 78 -4.19 3.98 -7.57
CA ALA A 78 -5.26 3.11 -8.05
C ALA A 78 -6.16 2.62 -6.91
N LEU A 79 -5.59 2.25 -5.76
CA LEU A 79 -6.36 1.80 -4.61
C LEU A 79 -7.20 2.94 -4.01
N VAL A 80 -6.58 4.10 -3.77
CA VAL A 80 -7.26 5.27 -3.21
C VAL A 80 -8.35 5.77 -4.15
N GLY A 81 -8.06 5.89 -5.45
CA GLY A 81 -9.05 6.30 -6.44
C GLY A 81 -10.26 5.35 -6.47
N ARG A 82 -10.03 4.05 -6.32
CA ARG A 82 -11.11 3.06 -6.29
C ARG A 82 -11.91 3.07 -4.99
N LEU A 83 -11.27 3.35 -3.85
CA LEU A 83 -11.96 3.54 -2.58
C LEU A 83 -12.84 4.79 -2.62
N ALA A 84 -12.34 5.88 -3.17
CA ALA A 84 -13.10 7.12 -3.33
C ALA A 84 -14.28 6.96 -4.31
N ASP A 85 -14.10 6.22 -5.40
CA ASP A 85 -15.13 5.99 -6.42
C ASP A 85 -16.31 5.13 -5.91
N LYS A 86 -16.02 4.02 -5.22
CA LYS A 86 -17.04 3.02 -4.87
C LYS A 86 -17.39 2.92 -3.39
N TYR A 87 -16.51 3.36 -2.51
CA TYR A 87 -16.60 3.08 -1.08
C TYR A 87 -16.43 4.34 -0.22
N ALA A 88 -16.59 5.54 -0.80
CA ALA A 88 -16.46 6.81 -0.09
C ALA A 88 -17.36 6.87 1.16
N ASP A 89 -18.58 6.36 1.06
CA ASP A 89 -19.54 6.38 2.17
C ASP A 89 -19.17 5.40 3.30
N GLN A 90 -18.33 4.41 3.04
CA GLN A 90 -17.90 3.40 4.03
C GLN A 90 -16.54 3.74 4.66
N VAL A 91 -15.80 4.67 4.07
CA VAL A 91 -14.50 5.11 4.56
C VAL A 91 -14.69 6.34 5.45
N HIS A 92 -14.12 6.29 6.65
CA HIS A 92 -14.07 7.45 7.55
C HIS A 92 -12.84 8.31 7.25
N SER A 93 -11.65 7.69 7.18
CA SER A 93 -10.41 8.39 6.88
C SER A 93 -9.37 7.47 6.24
N ILE A 94 -8.43 8.08 5.52
CA ILE A 94 -7.28 7.40 4.91
C ILE A 94 -6.01 8.14 5.33
N SER A 95 -5.08 7.44 5.96
CA SER A 95 -3.77 7.96 6.35
C SER A 95 -2.67 7.31 5.52
N ILE A 96 -1.78 8.12 4.95
CA ILE A 96 -0.68 7.68 4.09
C ILE A 96 0.63 8.05 4.77
N GLN A 97 1.50 7.06 4.96
CA GLN A 97 2.82 7.22 5.56
C GLN A 97 3.89 6.81 4.55
N PHE A 98 4.78 7.76 4.26
CA PHE A 98 5.96 7.52 3.46
C PHE A 98 7.12 7.05 4.35
N PRO A 99 8.04 6.24 3.81
CA PRO A 99 9.24 5.88 4.55
C PRO A 99 10.10 7.14 4.72
N ASP A 100 10.77 7.26 5.87
CA ASP A 100 11.72 8.34 6.10
C ASP A 100 12.77 8.38 4.99
N ALA A 101 13.14 9.60 4.57
CA ALA A 101 14.21 9.80 3.61
C ALA A 101 15.46 9.05 4.11
N PRO A 102 16.16 8.30 3.25
CA PRO A 102 17.38 7.62 3.67
C PRO A 102 18.32 8.67 4.24
N ARG A 103 18.69 8.53 5.52
CA ARG A 103 19.68 9.38 6.20
C ARG A 103 20.84 9.55 5.23
N ALA A 104 21.09 10.79 4.79
CA ALA A 104 22.18 11.09 3.87
C ALA A 104 23.44 10.39 4.42
N LYS A 105 23.97 9.43 3.66
CA LYS A 105 25.19 8.72 4.05
C LYS A 105 26.25 9.80 4.21
N GLY A 106 26.58 10.14 5.45
CA GLY A 106 27.65 11.08 5.76
C GLY A 106 28.87 10.62 4.97
N THR A 107 29.34 11.48 4.08
CA THR A 107 30.54 11.22 3.29
C THR A 107 31.67 11.07 4.29
N THR A 108 32.04 9.83 4.61
CA THR A 108 33.21 9.54 5.43
C THR A 108 34.41 10.09 4.66
N LYS A 109 34.79 11.32 4.99
CA LYS A 109 35.95 12.02 4.43
C LYS A 109 37.14 11.15 4.74
N ARG A 110 37.58 10.36 3.76
CA ARG A 110 38.74 9.48 3.84
C ARG A 110 39.94 10.38 4.15
N ARG A 111 40.32 10.45 5.43
CA ARG A 111 41.50 11.19 5.90
C ARG A 111 42.69 10.66 5.10
N ARG A 112 43.17 11.46 4.14
CA ARG A 112 44.43 11.20 3.43
C ARG A 112 45.54 11.20 4.47
N ARG A 113 46.14 10.04 4.73
CA ARG A 113 47.38 9.94 5.52
C ARG A 113 48.47 10.73 4.80
N PRO A 114 49.26 11.57 5.50
CA PRO A 114 50.40 12.23 4.89
C PRO A 114 51.47 11.18 4.57
N ARG A 115 51.97 11.21 3.33
CA ARG A 115 53.12 10.42 2.89
C ARG A 115 54.37 10.92 3.63
N ARG A 116 55.08 10.02 4.29
CA ARG A 116 56.50 10.18 4.65
C ARG A 116 57.32 9.64 3.50
#